data_AF-A0A5P0YUD1-F1
#
_entry.id   AF-A0A5P0YUD1-F1
#
_cell.length_a   1.000
_cell.length_b   1.000
_cell.length_c   1.000
_cell.angle_alpha   90.00
_cell.angle_beta   90.00
_cell.angle_gamma   90.00
#
_symmetry.space_group_name_H-M   'P 1'
#
loop_
_entity.id
_entity.type
_entity.pdbx_description
1 polymer ?
#
loop_
_entity_poly.entity_id
_entity_poly.type
_entity_poly.pdbx_seq_one_letter_code
_entity_poly.pdbx_strand_id
1 'polypeptide(L)'
;MSDTHIVLHDPDGLIEAELPLDRAPHEALVTAILACHDPDLPPRDYEQIALQLTGHARAVAADVRRLTAALPKSDGRGALAEVVLEEADRRLSAPLKGTACCVQNRARLVRALYTRLDRLAESVPPV
;
A
#
# COMPACT_ATOMS: atom_id res chain seq x y z
N MET A 1 -4.45 -18.05 -25.19
CA MET A 1 -3.51 -16.92 -25.25
C MET A 1 -2.99 -16.76 -23.83
N SER A 2 -1.75 -17.18 -23.58
CA SER A 2 -1.15 -17.08 -22.25
C SER A 2 -0.59 -15.67 -22.13
N ASP A 3 -1.30 -14.79 -21.44
CA ASP A 3 -0.76 -13.49 -21.07
C ASP A 3 0.42 -13.73 -20.14
N THR A 4 1.62 -13.46 -20.63
CA THR A 4 2.85 -13.47 -19.86
C THR A 4 2.79 -12.30 -18.89
N HIS A 5 2.24 -12.55 -17.69
CA HIS A 5 2.25 -11.58 -16.60
C HIS A 5 3.69 -11.46 -16.10
N ILE A 6 4.43 -10.45 -16.58
CA ILE A 6 5.75 -10.13 -16.08
C ILE A 6 5.56 -9.49 -14.70
N VAL A 7 5.79 -10.28 -13.65
CA VAL A 7 5.90 -9.75 -12.28
C VAL A 7 7.21 -8.98 -12.20
N LEU A 8 7.13 -7.67 -12.36
CA LEU A 8 8.27 -6.77 -12.25
C LEU A 8 8.60 -6.59 -10.77
N HIS A 9 9.69 -7.22 -10.33
CA HIS A 9 10.18 -7.07 -8.96
C HIS A 9 10.84 -5.70 -8.82
N ASP A 10 10.09 -4.72 -8.31
CA ASP A 10 10.53 -3.36 -8.00
C ASP A 10 10.71 -3.19 -6.48
N PRO A 11 11.90 -3.53 -5.92
CA PRO A 11 12.12 -3.48 -4.48
C PRO A 11 12.13 -2.03 -3.95
N ASP A 12 12.50 -1.08 -4.80
CA ASP A 12 12.68 0.34 -4.46
C ASP A 12 11.43 1.17 -4.79
N GLY A 13 10.46 0.61 -5.52
CA GLY A 13 9.18 1.25 -5.83
C GLY A 13 9.29 2.42 -6.82
N LEU A 14 10.34 2.46 -7.62
CA LEU A 14 10.63 3.57 -8.55
C LEU A 14 9.74 3.57 -9.78
N ILE A 15 9.28 2.39 -10.21
CA ILE A 15 8.49 2.23 -11.44
C ILE A 15 7.02 2.56 -11.18
N GLU A 16 6.52 2.18 -10.00
CA GLU A 16 5.15 2.52 -9.57
C GLU A 16 4.96 4.01 -9.23
N ALA A 17 6.05 4.78 -9.10
CA ALA A 17 5.97 6.23 -8.89
C ALA A 17 5.62 7.03 -10.15
N GLU A 18 5.83 6.45 -11.34
CA GLU A 18 5.62 7.11 -12.64
C GLU A 18 4.27 6.78 -13.29
N LEU A 19 3.64 5.67 -12.89
CA LEU A 19 2.36 5.20 -13.43
C LEU A 19 1.24 5.36 -12.38
N PRO A 20 0.00 5.67 -12.79
CA PRO A 20 -1.12 5.67 -11.85
C PRO A 20 -1.28 4.28 -11.24
N LEU A 21 -1.36 4.21 -9.91
CA LEU A 21 -1.60 2.97 -9.18
C LEU A 21 -2.83 2.25 -9.74
N ASP A 22 -2.65 1.02 -10.25
CA ASP A 22 -3.79 0.14 -10.55
C ASP A 22 -4.39 -0.37 -9.23
N ARG A 23 -5.30 0.46 -8.71
CA ARG A 23 -5.86 0.34 -7.37
C ARG A 23 -6.85 -0.81 -7.24
N ALA A 24 -7.64 -1.08 -8.26
CA ALA A 24 -8.77 -1.99 -8.15
C ALA A 24 -8.37 -3.44 -7.81
N PRO A 25 -7.34 -4.05 -8.43
CA PRO A 25 -6.89 -5.40 -8.06
C PRO A 25 -6.38 -5.46 -6.62
N HIS A 26 -5.67 -4.42 -6.18
CA HIS A 26 -5.09 -4.35 -4.84
C HIS A 26 -6.15 -4.14 -3.76
N GLU A 27 -7.19 -3.34 -4.02
CA GLU A 27 -8.34 -3.20 -3.12
C GLU A 27 -9.15 -4.50 -3.00
N ALA A 28 -9.34 -5.21 -4.11
CA ALA A 28 -9.99 -6.51 -4.10
C ALA A 28 -9.20 -7.52 -3.24
N LEU A 29 -7.87 -7.57 -3.41
CA LEU A 29 -6.99 -8.42 -2.60
C LEU A 29 -7.04 -8.03 -1.12
N VAL A 30 -6.92 -6.74 -0.79
CA VAL A 30 -7.03 -6.24 0.58
C VAL A 30 -8.37 -6.64 1.21
N THR A 31 -9.47 -6.49 0.47
CA THR A 31 -10.81 -6.85 0.94
C THR A 31 -10.90 -8.35 1.21
N ALA A 32 -10.43 -9.19 0.29
CA ALA A 32 -10.43 -10.64 0.44
C ALA A 32 -9.60 -11.08 1.66
N ILE A 33 -8.40 -10.54 1.83
CA ILE A 33 -7.51 -10.85 2.97
C ILE A 33 -8.13 -10.45 4.30
N LEU A 34 -8.78 -9.28 4.37
CA LEU A 34 -9.38 -8.79 5.61
C LEU A 34 -10.70 -9.50 5.95
N ALA A 35 -11.42 -10.03 4.95
CA ALA A 35 -12.61 -10.84 5.16
C ALA A 35 -12.29 -12.29 5.56
N CYS A 36 -11.09 -12.78 5.23
CA CYS A 36 -10.69 -14.16 5.51
C CYS A 36 -10.06 -14.29 6.90
N HIS A 37 -10.61 -15.19 7.73
CA HIS A 37 -10.17 -15.34 9.11
C HIS A 37 -8.96 -16.27 9.28
N ASP A 38 -8.81 -17.29 8.42
CA ASP A 38 -7.64 -18.18 8.39
C ASP A 38 -7.69 -19.05 7.11
N PRO A 39 -7.20 -18.55 5.96
CA PRO A 39 -7.21 -19.37 4.75
C PRO A 39 -6.17 -20.49 4.87
N ASP A 40 -6.50 -21.72 4.48
CA ASP A 40 -5.55 -22.84 4.48
C ASP A 40 -4.59 -22.69 3.28
N LEU A 41 -3.65 -21.75 3.40
CA LEU A 41 -2.62 -21.45 2.42
C LEU A 41 -1.27 -21.96 2.90
N PRO A 42 -0.43 -22.51 2.00
CA PRO A 42 0.93 -22.83 2.34
C PRO A 42 1.70 -21.55 2.71
N PRO A 43 2.70 -21.61 3.63
CA PRO A 43 3.46 -20.44 4.08
C PRO A 43 4.05 -19.58 2.95
N ARG A 44 4.45 -20.21 1.83
CA ARG A 44 4.99 -19.53 0.66
C ARG A 44 3.98 -18.60 -0.02
N ASP A 45 2.69 -18.97 -0.03
CA ASP A 45 1.65 -18.14 -0.62
C ASP A 45 1.40 -16.91 0.27
N TYR A 46 1.44 -17.09 1.60
CA TYR A 46 1.42 -15.96 2.52
C TYR A 46 2.61 -15.02 2.31
N GLU A 47 3.82 -15.54 2.10
CA GLU A 47 5.00 -14.72 1.81
C GLU A 47 4.82 -13.93 0.51
N GLN A 48 4.34 -14.57 -0.55
CA GLN A 48 4.11 -13.93 -1.84
C GLN A 48 3.05 -12.83 -1.74
N ILE A 49 1.92 -13.09 -1.06
CA ILE A 49 0.90 -12.07 -0.83
C ILE A 49 1.46 -10.91 0.01
N ALA A 50 2.25 -11.22 1.04
CA ALA A 50 2.85 -10.19 1.89
C ALA A 50 3.86 -9.32 1.11
N LEU A 51 4.63 -9.92 0.19
CA LEU A 51 5.52 -9.21 -0.72
C LEU A 51 4.74 -8.27 -1.65
N GLN A 52 3.67 -8.77 -2.29
CA GLN A 52 2.84 -7.97 -3.18
C GLN A 52 2.20 -6.77 -2.44
N LEU A 53 1.59 -7.01 -1.28
CA LEU A 53 1.02 -5.92 -0.46
C LEU A 53 2.08 -4.94 0.05
N THR A 54 3.33 -5.39 0.21
CA THR A 54 4.44 -4.53 0.64
C THR A 54 4.92 -3.62 -0.47
N GLY A 55 5.12 -4.14 -1.69
CA GLY A 55 5.46 -3.32 -2.86
C GLY A 55 4.39 -2.24 -3.07
N HIS A 56 3.14 -2.68 -3.11
CA HIS A 56 2.01 -1.77 -3.30
C HIS A 56 1.87 -0.72 -2.19
N ALA A 57 2.04 -1.10 -0.92
CA ALA A 57 2.03 -0.14 0.18
C ALA A 57 3.14 0.93 0.04
N ARG A 58 4.32 0.58 -0.49
CA ARG A 58 5.40 1.55 -0.73
C ARG A 58 5.01 2.57 -1.79
N ALA A 59 4.37 2.13 -2.88
CA ALA A 59 3.94 3.05 -3.92
C ALA A 59 2.80 3.96 -3.45
N VAL A 60 1.80 3.45 -2.72
CA VAL A 60 0.77 4.31 -2.10
C VAL A 60 1.40 5.29 -1.12
N ALA A 61 2.40 4.88 -0.32
CA ALA A 61 3.11 5.79 0.57
C ALA A 61 3.90 6.87 -0.19
N ALA A 62 4.50 6.55 -1.34
CA ALA A 62 5.15 7.52 -2.21
C ALA A 62 4.16 8.56 -2.74
N ASP A 63 2.96 8.14 -3.15
CA ASP A 63 1.88 9.04 -3.58
C ASP A 63 1.41 9.95 -2.44
N VAL A 64 1.22 9.39 -1.23
CA VAL A 64 0.87 10.18 -0.04
C VAL A 64 1.96 11.20 0.28
N ARG A 65 3.25 10.83 0.19
CA ARG A 65 4.37 11.78 0.36
C ARG A 65 4.31 12.89 -0.68
N ARG A 66 4.09 12.57 -1.95
CA ARG A 66 4.01 13.54 -3.05
C ARG A 66 2.89 14.55 -2.82
N LEU A 67 1.68 14.09 -2.49
CA LEU A 67 0.56 14.99 -2.20
C LEU A 67 0.79 15.81 -0.93
N THR A 68 1.37 15.21 0.10
CA THR A 68 1.69 15.91 1.35
C THR A 68 2.72 17.01 1.13
N ALA A 69 3.76 16.76 0.32
CA ALA A 69 4.79 17.75 -0.01
C ALA A 69 4.24 18.94 -0.82
N ALA A 70 3.12 18.76 -1.52
CA ALA A 70 2.43 19.83 -2.26
C ALA A 70 1.51 20.69 -1.38
N LEU A 71 1.22 20.28 -0.13
CA LEU A 71 0.36 21.04 0.78
C LEU A 71 1.08 22.25 1.40
N PRO A 72 0.36 23.35 1.69
CA PRO A 72 0.89 24.43 2.51
C PRO A 72 1.28 23.93 3.91
N LYS A 73 2.39 24.43 4.46
CA LYS A 73 2.88 24.05 5.80
C LYS A 73 1.89 24.32 6.95
N SER A 74 0.91 25.19 6.74
CA SER A 74 -0.15 25.50 7.70
C SER A 74 -1.33 24.52 7.66
N ASP A 75 -1.31 23.56 6.73
CA ASP A 75 -2.38 22.57 6.59
C ASP A 75 -2.19 21.42 7.58
N GLY A 76 -3.07 21.32 8.57
CA GLY A 76 -3.06 20.25 9.58
C GLY A 76 -3.18 18.83 9.00
N ARG A 77 -3.55 18.70 7.73
CA ARG A 77 -3.56 17.41 7.00
C ARG A 77 -2.15 16.89 6.72
N GLY A 78 -1.15 17.76 6.58
CA GLY A 78 0.24 17.33 6.40
C GLY A 78 0.74 16.53 7.60
N ALA A 79 0.50 17.04 8.80
CA ALA A 79 0.91 16.37 10.05
C ALA A 79 0.28 14.97 10.22
N LEU A 80 -1.01 14.80 9.90
CA LEU A 80 -1.65 13.48 9.95
C LEU A 80 -1.11 12.52 8.87
N ALA A 81 -0.70 13.03 7.71
CA ALA A 81 -0.08 12.20 6.68
C ALA A 81 1.32 11.74 7.12
N GLU A 82 2.12 12.62 7.72
CA GLU A 82 3.45 12.30 8.25
C GLU A 82 3.40 11.18 9.30
N VAL A 83 2.47 11.23 10.25
CA VAL A 83 2.29 10.17 11.26
C VAL A 83 1.95 8.82 10.61
N VAL A 84 1.07 8.81 9.61
CA VAL A 84 0.72 7.58 8.88
C VAL A 84 1.92 7.05 8.09
N LEU A 85 2.74 7.93 7.52
CA LEU A 85 3.93 7.57 6.76
C LEU A 85 5.03 6.99 7.66
N GLU A 86 5.28 7.59 8.82
CA GLU A 86 6.24 7.05 9.81
C GLU A 86 5.82 5.66 10.26
N GLU A 87 4.53 5.47 10.53
CA GLU A 87 3.98 4.17 10.89
C GLU A 87 4.09 3.14 9.75
N ALA A 88 3.86 3.61 8.51
CA ALA A 88 4.05 2.78 7.33
C ALA A 88 5.51 2.33 7.22
N ASP A 89 6.47 3.24 7.31
CA ASP A 89 7.89 2.92 7.22
C ASP A 89 8.32 1.91 8.28
N ARG A 90 7.92 2.15 9.54
CA ARG A 90 8.17 1.22 10.65
C ARG A 90 7.64 -0.18 10.37
N ARG A 91 6.41 -0.29 9.88
CA ARG A 91 5.79 -1.59 9.54
C ARG A 91 6.42 -2.24 8.32
N LEU A 92 6.78 -1.44 7.32
CA LEU A 92 7.34 -1.93 6.06
C LEU A 92 8.76 -2.46 6.23
N SER A 93 9.54 -1.89 7.16
CA SER A 93 10.88 -2.37 7.54
C SER A 93 10.87 -3.68 8.34
N ALA A 94 9.74 -4.07 8.93
CA ALA A 94 9.66 -5.33 9.66
C ALA A 94 9.80 -6.53 8.70
N PRO A 95 10.56 -7.59 9.07
CA PRO A 95 10.68 -8.80 8.26
C PRO A 95 9.33 -9.43 7.93
N LEU A 96 9.19 -9.93 6.71
CA LEU A 96 8.01 -10.68 6.29
C LEU A 96 8.02 -12.08 6.92
N LYS A 97 6.82 -12.55 7.29
CA LYS A 97 6.59 -13.91 7.80
C LYS A 97 5.48 -14.53 6.96
N GLY A 98 5.63 -15.79 6.52
CA GLY A 98 4.62 -16.56 5.81
C GLY A 98 3.43 -16.96 6.67
N THR A 99 2.68 -15.98 7.20
CA THR A 99 1.56 -16.18 8.11
C THR A 99 0.37 -15.28 7.74
N ALA A 100 -0.85 -15.76 8.02
CA ALA A 100 -2.08 -14.98 7.87
C ALA A 100 -2.00 -13.63 8.58
N CYS A 101 -1.48 -13.61 9.81
CA CYS A 101 -1.33 -12.39 10.60
C CYS A 101 -0.44 -11.35 9.89
N CYS A 102 0.68 -11.77 9.30
CA CYS A 102 1.56 -10.86 8.57
C CYS A 102 0.83 -10.25 7.37
N VAL A 103 0.16 -11.07 6.57
CA VAL A 103 -0.61 -10.64 5.40
C VAL A 103 -1.76 -9.71 5.78
N GLN A 104 -2.53 -10.03 6.83
CA GLN A 104 -3.59 -9.16 7.34
C GLN A 104 -3.04 -7.81 7.84
N ASN A 105 -1.89 -7.81 8.51
CA ASN A 105 -1.26 -6.56 8.95
C ASN A 105 -0.85 -5.68 7.76
N ARG A 106 -0.32 -6.28 6.68
CA ARG A 106 -0.01 -5.56 5.44
C ARG A 106 -1.27 -5.04 4.75
N ALA A 107 -2.34 -5.83 4.69
CA ALA A 107 -3.61 -5.40 4.11
C ALA A 107 -4.23 -4.22 4.89
N ARG A 108 -4.18 -4.24 6.23
CA ARG A 108 -4.61 -3.11 7.07
C ARG A 108 -3.80 -1.86 6.80
N LEU A 109 -2.49 -1.99 6.58
CA LEU A 109 -1.62 -0.88 6.24
C LEU A 109 -1.98 -0.27 4.88
N VAL A 110 -2.13 -1.09 3.83
CA VAL A 110 -2.57 -0.62 2.51
C VAL A 110 -3.90 0.14 2.60
N ARG A 111 -4.88 -0.41 3.33
CA ARG A 111 -6.18 0.27 3.51
C ARG A 111 -6.06 1.63 4.20
N ALA A 112 -5.21 1.72 5.23
CA ALA A 112 -4.96 2.98 5.94
C ALA A 112 -4.30 4.02 5.03
N LEU A 113 -3.34 3.60 4.20
CA LEU A 113 -2.69 4.45 3.21
C LEU A 113 -3.67 4.94 2.15
N TYR A 114 -4.54 4.07 1.62
CA TYR A 114 -5.58 4.48 0.68
C TYR A 114 -6.55 5.49 1.30
N THR A 115 -7.03 5.23 2.51
CA THR A 115 -7.89 6.20 3.22
C THR A 115 -7.20 7.56 3.38
N ARG A 116 -5.88 7.56 3.59
CA ARG A 116 -5.11 8.81 3.68
C ARG A 116 -4.96 9.48 2.32
N LEU A 117 -4.67 8.72 1.27
CA LEU A 117 -4.53 9.20 -0.09
C LEU A 117 -5.83 9.86 -0.58
N ASP A 118 -6.98 9.21 -0.36
CA ASP A 118 -8.30 9.72 -0.75
C ASP A 118 -8.60 11.06 -0.08
N ARG A 119 -8.36 11.17 1.23
CA ARG A 119 -8.55 12.42 1.98
C ARG A 119 -7.62 13.56 1.53
N LEU A 120 -6.45 13.22 0.99
CA LEU A 120 -5.53 14.20 0.40
C LEU A 120 -6.01 14.58 -1.02
N ALA A 121 -6.48 13.63 -1.81
CA ALA A 121 -6.93 13.86 -3.19
C ALA A 121 -8.23 14.70 -3.25
N GLU A 122 -9.20 14.46 -2.35
CA GLU A 122 -10.43 15.26 -2.22
C GLU A 122 -10.17 16.77 -1.97
N SER A 123 -8.94 17.12 -1.60
CA SER A 123 -8.55 18.49 -1.27
C SER A 123 -7.87 19.25 -2.38
N VAL A 124 -7.50 18.58 -3.47
CA VAL A 124 -6.98 19.24 -4.66
C VAL A 124 -8.19 19.78 -5.42
N PRO A 125 -8.36 21.11 -5.56
CA PRO A 125 -9.47 21.64 -6.35
C PRO A 125 -9.37 21.11 -7.78
N PRO A 126 -10.51 20.77 -8.43
CA PRO A 126 -10.49 20.35 -9.83
C PRO A 126 -9.88 21.48 -10.68
N VAL A 127 -8.97 21.10 -11.58
CA VAL A 127 -8.35 21.99 -12.58
C VAL A 127 -9.40 22.41 -13.61
#